data_AF-A0A7T3V469-F1
#
_entry.id   AF-A0A7T3V469-F1
#
_cell.length_a   1.000
_cell.length_b   1.000
_cell.length_c   1.000
_cell.angle_alpha   90.00
_cell.angle_beta   90.00
_cell.angle_gamma   90.00
#
_symmetry.space_group_name_H-M   'P 1'
#
loop_
_entity.id
_entity.type
_entity.pdbx_description
1 polymer ?
#
loop_
_entity_poly.entity_id
_entity_poly.type
_entity_poly.pdbx_seq_one_letter_code
_entity_poly.pdbx_strand_id
1 'polypeptide(L)'
;MKKFTIKFTVLFLLLAACSPTFCEKVKVYIEPGEVWNKRAPQIAVWVHNEQSGYEKTLYVTKSASEKGWKFSPKNGRPDSLPVWYAASRTDPSKTDRTRFDAVSGATPKKGLTAECDFELKAGRTYIFYAEVNQSFDYNESFTKKNSGVNGQPSCVYSGTLTVPQEKDKVSEIKLQLCGTGSLDGTDGDINKSDLPKLTTAGKIVKNIYISFDK
;
A
#
# COMPACT_ATOMS: atom_id res chain seq x y z
N MET A 1 -63.20 -31.55 -17.08
CA MET A 1 -62.52 -30.97 -15.90
C MET A 1 -61.16 -30.46 -16.32
N LYS A 2 -60.98 -29.14 -16.49
CA LYS A 2 -59.70 -28.53 -16.89
C LYS A 2 -58.90 -28.17 -15.63
N LYS A 3 -57.74 -28.80 -15.44
CA LYS A 3 -56.83 -28.50 -14.32
C LYS A 3 -56.13 -27.17 -14.59
N PHE A 4 -56.37 -26.18 -13.74
CA PHE A 4 -55.60 -24.93 -13.72
C PHE A 4 -54.35 -25.15 -12.88
N THR A 5 -53.18 -25.11 -13.54
CA THR A 5 -51.88 -25.11 -12.84
C THR A 5 -51.42 -23.67 -12.73
N ILE A 6 -51.47 -23.11 -11.52
CA ILE A 6 -50.91 -21.79 -11.20
C ILE A 6 -49.41 -21.97 -11.02
N LYS A 7 -48.61 -21.41 -11.93
CA LYS A 7 -47.14 -21.33 -11.76
C LYS A 7 -46.83 -20.12 -10.88
N PHE A 8 -46.37 -20.35 -9.66
CA PHE A 8 -45.74 -19.33 -8.83
C PHE A 8 -44.32 -19.07 -9.35
N THR A 9 -44.13 -17.96 -10.06
CA THR A 9 -42.80 -17.43 -10.35
C THR A 9 -42.33 -16.64 -9.14
N VAL A 10 -41.43 -17.21 -8.33
CA VAL A 10 -40.75 -16.48 -7.27
C VAL A 10 -39.68 -15.60 -7.91
N LEU A 11 -39.96 -14.29 -7.99
CA LEU A 11 -39.01 -13.29 -8.45
C LEU A 11 -38.07 -12.94 -7.28
N PHE A 12 -36.86 -13.50 -7.28
CA PHE A 12 -35.79 -13.06 -6.38
C PHE A 12 -35.28 -11.69 -6.87
N LEU A 13 -35.80 -10.59 -6.31
CA LEU A 13 -35.12 -9.30 -6.39
C LEU A 13 -33.87 -9.36 -5.50
N LEU A 14 -32.71 -9.58 -6.10
CA LEU A 14 -31.43 -9.24 -5.50
C LEU A 14 -31.33 -7.72 -5.45
N LEU A 15 -31.83 -7.12 -4.37
CA LEU A 15 -31.50 -5.74 -3.99
C LEU A 15 -29.99 -5.70 -3.72
N ALA A 16 -29.21 -5.31 -4.73
CA ALA A 16 -27.84 -4.88 -4.50
C ALA A 16 -27.92 -3.62 -3.62
N ALA A 17 -27.79 -3.78 -2.30
CA ALA A 17 -27.73 -2.67 -1.37
C ALA A 17 -26.53 -1.80 -1.78
N CYS A 18 -26.80 -0.64 -2.37
CA CYS A 18 -25.77 0.33 -2.69
C CYS A 18 -25.31 0.93 -1.35
N SER A 19 -24.20 0.41 -0.82
CA SER A 19 -23.59 0.95 0.40
C SER A 19 -23.29 2.43 0.20
N PRO A 20 -23.72 3.32 1.12
CA PRO A 20 -23.47 4.75 0.97
C PRO A 20 -21.98 5.04 1.04
N THR A 21 -21.57 6.09 0.34
CA THR A 21 -20.22 6.65 0.41
C THR A 21 -19.97 7.22 1.79
N PHE A 22 -18.97 6.68 2.48
CA PHE A 22 -18.47 7.16 3.76
C PHE A 22 -17.56 8.38 3.58
N CYS A 23 -16.60 8.27 2.66
CA CYS A 23 -15.58 9.27 2.39
C CYS A 23 -15.17 9.19 0.91
N GLU A 24 -14.88 10.33 0.28
CA GLU A 24 -14.46 10.42 -1.12
C GLU A 24 -12.95 10.61 -1.29
N LYS A 25 -12.26 11.02 -0.21
CA LYS A 25 -10.85 11.40 -0.22
C LYS A 25 -10.10 10.83 0.96
N VAL A 26 -9.02 10.13 0.66
CA VAL A 26 -8.11 9.60 1.67
C VAL A 26 -6.84 10.44 1.71
N LYS A 27 -6.38 10.75 2.92
CA LYS A 27 -5.10 11.42 3.16
C LYS A 27 -4.11 10.43 3.76
N VAL A 28 -2.95 10.32 3.15
CA VAL A 28 -1.79 9.57 3.64
C VAL A 28 -0.86 10.55 4.36
N TYR A 29 -0.51 10.25 5.60
CA TYR A 29 0.50 10.99 6.36
C TYR A 29 1.59 10.04 6.85
N ILE A 30 2.86 10.35 6.55
CA ILE A 30 4.03 9.60 7.04
C ILE A 30 4.95 10.56 7.79
N GLU A 31 5.13 10.27 9.08
CA GLU A 31 6.07 10.97 9.94
C GLU A 31 7.47 10.36 9.77
N PRO A 32 8.50 11.16 9.45
CA PRO A 32 9.89 10.72 9.37
C PRO A 32 10.37 10.03 10.65
N GLY A 33 11.08 8.92 10.49
CA GLY A 33 11.86 8.30 11.56
C GLY A 33 13.29 8.81 11.62
N GLU A 34 14.09 8.16 12.48
CA GLU A 34 15.48 8.55 12.78
C GLU A 34 16.37 8.65 11.54
N VAL A 35 16.13 7.80 10.53
CA VAL A 35 17.01 7.69 9.36
C VAL A 35 16.42 8.20 8.05
N TRP A 36 15.23 8.81 8.06
CA TRP A 36 14.53 9.31 6.87
C TRP A 36 15.38 10.17 5.93
N ASN A 37 16.24 11.03 6.50
CA ASN A 37 17.06 11.97 5.73
C ASN A 37 18.43 11.40 5.32
N LYS A 38 18.76 10.14 5.67
CA LYS A 38 20.02 9.52 5.23
C LYS A 38 20.02 9.31 3.71
N ARG A 39 18.91 8.81 3.16
CA ARG A 39 18.63 8.74 1.72
C ARG A 39 17.13 8.86 1.52
N ALA A 40 16.69 9.43 0.39
CA ALA A 40 15.26 9.52 0.11
C ALA A 40 14.64 8.11 0.03
N PRO A 41 13.66 7.78 0.88
CA PRO A 41 13.02 6.47 0.85
C PRO A 41 12.19 6.28 -0.42
N GLN A 42 12.09 5.05 -0.89
CA GLN A 42 11.06 4.61 -1.81
C GLN A 42 9.83 4.22 -1.00
N ILE A 43 8.66 4.66 -1.43
CA ILE A 43 7.41 4.45 -0.68
C ILE A 43 6.30 4.12 -1.67
N ALA A 44 5.50 3.11 -1.36
CA ALA A 44 4.17 2.91 -1.94
C ALA A 44 3.14 2.79 -0.83
N VAL A 45 1.95 3.32 -1.07
CA VAL A 45 0.77 3.17 -0.22
C VAL A 45 -0.39 2.77 -1.09
N TRP A 46 -1.08 1.69 -0.74
CA TRP A 46 -2.18 1.14 -1.51
C TRP A 46 -3.25 0.56 -0.61
N VAL A 47 -4.42 0.29 -1.18
CA VAL A 47 -5.58 -0.22 -0.47
C VAL A 47 -6.10 -1.48 -1.13
N HIS A 48 -6.41 -2.47 -0.30
CA HIS A 48 -7.19 -3.64 -0.66
C HIS A 48 -8.60 -3.49 -0.10
N ASN A 49 -9.57 -4.00 -0.82
CA ASN A 49 -10.87 -4.37 -0.27
C ASN A 49 -10.83 -5.87 0.04
N GLU A 50 -11.32 -6.25 1.21
CA GLU A 50 -11.27 -7.63 1.69
C GLU A 50 -11.88 -8.64 0.71
N GLN A 51 -12.85 -8.22 -0.12
CA GLN A 51 -13.53 -9.08 -1.09
C GLN A 51 -12.82 -9.16 -2.45
N SER A 52 -12.24 -8.06 -2.93
CA SER A 52 -11.70 -7.94 -4.30
C SER A 52 -10.17 -7.95 -4.37
N GLY A 53 -9.48 -7.82 -3.23
CA GLY A 53 -8.03 -7.67 -3.18
C GLY A 53 -7.61 -6.23 -3.51
N TYR A 54 -6.50 -6.08 -4.24
CA TYR A 54 -5.96 -4.77 -4.63
C TYR A 54 -7.02 -3.92 -5.36
N GLU A 55 -7.28 -2.71 -4.85
CA GLU A 55 -8.19 -1.76 -5.49
C GLU A 55 -7.44 -0.55 -6.07
N LYS A 56 -6.57 0.09 -5.29
CA LYS A 56 -5.93 1.34 -5.73
C LYS A 56 -4.57 1.58 -5.08
N THR A 57 -3.65 2.17 -5.84
CA THR A 57 -2.45 2.82 -5.28
C THR A 57 -2.81 4.25 -4.90
N LEU A 58 -2.67 4.57 -3.61
CA LEU A 58 -2.96 5.89 -3.04
C LEU A 58 -1.77 6.84 -3.18
N TYR A 59 -0.55 6.31 -3.13
CA TYR A 59 0.69 7.05 -3.32
C TYR A 59 1.79 6.11 -3.77
N VAL A 60 2.68 6.58 -4.65
CA VAL A 60 3.97 5.91 -4.90
C VAL A 60 5.04 6.95 -5.25
N THR A 61 6.26 6.74 -4.75
CA THR A 61 7.39 7.62 -5.06
C THR A 61 7.72 7.61 -6.55
N LYS A 62 8.03 8.79 -7.09
CA LYS A 62 8.31 9.01 -8.52
C LYS A 62 9.34 8.04 -9.11
N SER A 63 10.42 7.77 -8.37
CA SER A 63 11.46 6.85 -8.85
C SER A 63 10.92 5.44 -9.08
N ALA A 64 10.07 4.93 -8.18
CA ALA A 64 9.40 3.64 -8.31
C ALA A 64 8.33 3.59 -9.41
N SER A 65 7.69 4.72 -9.74
CA SER A 65 6.64 4.80 -10.76
C SER A 65 7.14 5.14 -12.18
N GLU A 66 8.33 5.76 -12.31
CA GLU A 66 8.87 6.27 -13.60
C GLU A 66 10.24 5.66 -13.99
N LYS A 67 10.75 4.67 -13.26
CA LYS A 67 12.15 4.22 -13.36
C LYS A 67 13.16 5.36 -13.22
N GLY A 68 12.90 6.33 -12.35
CA GLY A 68 13.71 7.56 -12.20
C GLY A 68 15.14 7.37 -11.69
N TRP A 69 15.71 6.17 -11.71
CA TRP A 69 17.08 5.90 -11.30
C TRP A 69 18.03 6.08 -12.47
N LYS A 70 18.99 7.01 -12.33
CA LYS A 70 20.00 7.36 -13.36
C LYS A 70 20.82 6.18 -13.92
N PHE A 71 20.80 5.02 -13.25
CA PHE A 71 21.47 3.78 -13.66
C PHE A 71 20.61 2.54 -13.40
N SER A 72 19.29 2.63 -13.56
CA SER A 72 18.41 1.49 -13.31
C SER A 72 18.81 0.29 -14.20
N PRO A 73 18.95 -0.92 -13.65
CA PRO A 73 19.11 -2.13 -14.45
C PRO A 73 17.99 -2.24 -15.49
N LYS A 74 18.22 -3.00 -16.58
CA LYS A 74 17.18 -3.25 -17.61
C LYS A 74 15.89 -3.82 -17.00
N ASN A 75 16.02 -4.58 -15.90
CA ASN A 75 14.91 -5.19 -15.18
C ASN A 75 14.27 -4.27 -14.12
N GLY A 76 14.67 -3.00 -14.04
CA GLY A 76 14.24 -2.09 -12.98
C GLY A 76 14.85 -2.42 -11.62
N ARG A 77 14.14 -2.05 -10.56
CA ARG A 77 14.51 -2.31 -9.15
C ARG A 77 13.38 -3.06 -8.45
N PRO A 78 13.15 -4.35 -8.76
CA PRO A 78 12.10 -5.14 -8.12
C PRO A 78 12.27 -5.19 -6.60
N ASP A 79 13.51 -5.16 -6.12
CA ASP A 79 13.93 -5.08 -4.71
C ASP A 79 13.46 -3.81 -3.99
N SER A 80 13.01 -2.79 -4.73
CA SER A 80 12.68 -1.50 -4.13
C SER A 80 11.35 -1.51 -3.38
N LEU A 81 10.29 -2.10 -3.96
CA LEU A 81 8.93 -2.17 -3.41
C LEU A 81 8.22 -3.47 -3.88
N PRO A 82 8.80 -4.65 -3.60
CA PRO A 82 8.35 -5.92 -4.19
C PRO A 82 6.91 -6.30 -3.87
N VAL A 83 6.43 -6.04 -2.65
CA VAL A 83 5.07 -6.39 -2.25
C VAL A 83 4.07 -5.54 -3.02
N TRP A 84 4.33 -4.24 -3.16
CA TRP A 84 3.49 -3.36 -3.97
C TRP A 84 3.53 -3.70 -5.46
N TYR A 85 4.70 -4.03 -6.03
CA TYR A 85 4.80 -4.42 -7.43
C TYR A 85 3.92 -5.64 -7.73
N ALA A 86 3.97 -6.66 -6.87
CA ALA A 86 3.13 -7.84 -6.98
C ALA A 86 1.63 -7.50 -6.81
N ALA A 87 1.26 -6.76 -5.77
CA ALA A 87 -0.12 -6.39 -5.48
C ALA A 87 -0.76 -5.58 -6.61
N SER A 88 -0.05 -4.57 -7.13
CA SER A 88 -0.52 -3.69 -8.20
C SER A 88 -0.38 -4.28 -9.60
N ARG A 89 0.24 -5.47 -9.73
CA ARG A 89 0.63 -6.09 -11.01
C ARG A 89 1.42 -5.12 -11.88
N THR A 90 2.31 -4.37 -11.24
CA THR A 90 3.16 -3.38 -11.90
C THR A 90 4.49 -4.03 -12.22
N ASP A 91 4.86 -4.04 -13.50
CA ASP A 91 6.16 -4.52 -13.94
C ASP A 91 7.23 -3.47 -13.59
N PRO A 92 8.17 -3.75 -12.66
CA PRO A 92 9.23 -2.82 -12.28
C PRO A 92 10.14 -2.45 -13.45
N SER A 93 10.17 -3.29 -14.50
CA SER A 93 10.89 -3.05 -15.74
C SER A 93 10.09 -2.28 -16.78
N LYS A 94 8.84 -1.87 -16.53
CA LYS A 94 7.98 -1.13 -17.49
C LYS A 94 7.04 -0.10 -16.83
N THR A 95 7.38 0.39 -15.63
CA THR A 95 6.51 1.33 -14.90
C THR A 95 6.23 2.61 -15.69
N ASP A 96 4.96 2.98 -15.78
CA ASP A 96 4.47 4.23 -16.37
C ASP A 96 3.60 4.97 -15.34
N ARG A 97 3.90 6.25 -15.12
CA ARG A 97 3.19 7.11 -14.16
C ARG A 97 1.75 7.38 -14.56
N THR A 98 1.40 7.30 -15.84
CA THR A 98 0.02 7.53 -16.31
C THR A 98 -1.00 6.55 -15.70
N ARG A 99 -0.53 5.43 -15.14
CA ARG A 99 -1.37 4.44 -14.45
C ARG A 99 -1.82 4.84 -13.04
N PHE A 100 -1.28 5.93 -12.49
CA PHE A 100 -1.48 6.30 -11.10
C PHE A 100 -1.88 7.77 -10.98
N ASP A 101 -3.17 8.03 -10.78
CA ASP A 101 -3.75 9.37 -10.72
C ASP A 101 -3.16 10.26 -9.61
N ALA A 102 -2.64 9.66 -8.53
CA ALA A 102 -2.19 10.34 -7.31
C ALA A 102 -0.66 10.36 -7.12
N VAL A 103 0.12 10.46 -8.21
CA VAL A 103 1.59 10.46 -8.14
C VAL A 103 2.15 11.87 -8.29
N SER A 104 2.27 12.57 -7.16
CA SER A 104 3.51 13.22 -6.70
C SER A 104 3.23 14.22 -5.58
N GLY A 105 3.04 13.75 -4.36
CA GLY A 105 3.33 14.57 -3.19
C GLY A 105 4.85 14.73 -3.09
N ALA A 106 5.36 15.97 -3.16
CA ALA A 106 6.71 16.24 -2.73
C ALA A 106 6.84 15.73 -1.30
N THR A 107 7.86 14.94 -1.02
CA THR A 107 8.28 14.67 0.36
C THR A 107 9.00 15.93 0.84
N PRO A 108 8.37 16.86 1.59
CA PRO A 108 9.17 17.84 2.31
C PRO A 108 10.17 17.08 3.19
N LYS A 109 11.31 17.69 3.49
CA LYS A 109 12.30 17.14 4.44
C LYS A 109 11.72 16.76 5.83
N LYS A 110 10.43 17.05 6.06
CA LYS A 110 9.63 16.87 7.28
C LYS A 110 8.61 15.72 7.20
N GLY A 111 8.52 14.95 6.11
CA GLY A 111 7.57 13.82 6.00
C GLY A 111 6.89 13.72 4.65
N LEU A 112 5.84 12.90 4.57
CA LEU A 112 4.99 12.79 3.40
C LEU A 112 3.55 13.12 3.79
N THR A 113 2.91 13.97 2.99
CA THR A 113 1.45 14.13 2.98
C THR A 113 0.98 13.98 1.54
N ALA A 114 0.01 13.10 1.30
CA ALA A 114 -0.61 12.92 -0.01
C ALA A 114 -2.12 12.78 0.15
N GLU A 115 -2.88 13.45 -0.70
CA GLU A 115 -4.33 13.30 -0.81
C GLU A 115 -4.65 12.52 -2.08
N CYS A 116 -5.60 11.60 -2.00
CA CYS A 116 -6.02 10.76 -3.11
C CYS A 116 -7.54 10.63 -3.11
N ASP A 117 -8.17 10.82 -4.27
CA ASP A 117 -9.58 10.51 -4.46
C ASP A 117 -9.77 8.99 -4.36
N PHE A 118 -10.47 8.53 -3.33
CA PHE A 118 -10.79 7.13 -3.12
C PHE A 118 -12.06 7.00 -2.29
N GLU A 119 -13.07 6.38 -2.89
CA GLU A 119 -14.38 6.24 -2.28
C GLU A 119 -14.43 5.04 -1.32
N LEU A 120 -14.52 5.33 -0.02
CA LEU A 120 -14.81 4.33 0.99
C LEU A 120 -16.32 4.12 1.11
N LYS A 121 -16.75 2.87 1.10
CA LYS A 121 -18.17 2.51 1.23
C LYS A 121 -18.46 1.95 2.61
N ALA A 122 -19.54 2.44 3.22
CA ALA A 122 -19.99 2.01 4.54
C ALA A 122 -20.24 0.49 4.60
N GLY A 123 -19.84 -0.14 5.70
CA GLY A 123 -20.00 -1.59 5.93
C GLY A 123 -19.00 -2.47 5.19
N ARG A 124 -18.03 -1.90 4.45
CA ARG A 124 -16.95 -2.67 3.83
C ARG A 124 -15.70 -2.65 4.69
N THR A 125 -14.88 -3.69 4.55
CA THR A 125 -13.56 -3.77 5.16
C THR A 125 -12.49 -3.48 4.12
N TYR A 126 -11.61 -2.53 4.44
CA TYR A 126 -10.45 -2.17 3.65
C TYR A 126 -9.19 -2.43 4.45
N ILE A 127 -8.15 -2.92 3.76
CA ILE A 127 -6.81 -3.11 4.32
C ILE A 127 -5.89 -2.15 3.61
N PHE A 128 -5.34 -1.21 4.36
CA PHE A 128 -4.37 -0.25 3.86
C PHE A 128 -2.98 -0.79 4.12
N TYR A 129 -2.12 -0.65 3.12
CA TYR A 129 -0.74 -1.07 3.17
C TYR A 129 0.16 0.11 2.83
N ALA A 130 1.33 0.15 3.47
CA ALA A 130 2.43 0.98 3.06
C ALA A 130 3.71 0.15 3.02
N GLU A 131 4.51 0.29 1.97
CA GLU A 131 5.82 -0.33 1.85
C GLU A 131 6.87 0.77 1.74
N VAL A 132 7.92 0.65 2.56
CA VAL A 132 8.98 1.65 2.66
C VAL A 132 10.34 0.96 2.52
N ASN A 133 11.19 1.51 1.66
CA ASN A 133 12.54 0.99 1.47
C ASN A 133 13.57 2.13 1.37
N GLN A 134 14.79 1.86 1.83
CA GLN A 134 15.95 2.71 1.65
C GLN A 134 17.14 1.84 1.24
N SER A 135 17.58 1.93 -0.01
CA SER A 135 18.73 1.14 -0.49
C SER A 135 20.05 1.48 0.21
N PHE A 136 21.01 0.56 0.14
CA PHE A 136 22.32 0.59 0.79
C PHE A 136 22.25 0.60 2.32
N ASP A 137 21.17 0.06 2.90
CA ASP A 137 20.92 0.06 4.34
C ASP A 137 21.41 -1.23 5.01
N TYR A 138 22.72 -1.43 5.03
CA TYR A 138 23.34 -2.66 5.53
C TYR A 138 23.40 -2.76 7.05
N ASN A 139 23.36 -3.99 7.57
CA ASN A 139 23.67 -4.31 8.96
C ASN A 139 24.36 -5.68 9.08
N GLU A 140 24.48 -6.22 10.29
CA GLU A 140 25.13 -7.52 10.53
C GLU A 140 24.42 -8.70 9.85
N SER A 141 23.09 -8.67 9.77
CA SER A 141 22.28 -9.71 9.11
C SER A 141 22.22 -9.54 7.58
N PHE A 142 22.19 -8.28 7.13
CA PHE A 142 22.03 -7.88 5.74
C PHE A 142 23.26 -7.09 5.28
N THR A 143 24.28 -7.83 4.89
CA THR A 143 25.56 -7.32 4.40
C THR A 143 25.52 -7.08 2.89
N LYS A 144 26.45 -6.25 2.39
CA LYS A 144 26.62 -6.06 0.94
C LYS A 144 26.83 -7.36 0.16
N LYS A 145 27.36 -8.41 0.80
CA LYS A 145 27.62 -9.71 0.17
C LYS A 145 26.35 -10.55 -0.01
N ASN A 146 25.40 -10.49 0.94
CA ASN A 146 24.21 -11.35 0.94
C ASN A 146 22.90 -10.63 0.59
N SER A 147 22.87 -9.29 0.56
CA SER A 147 21.65 -8.52 0.27
C SER A 147 21.81 -7.47 -0.83
N GLY A 148 22.86 -7.60 -1.63
CA GLY A 148 23.06 -6.81 -2.85
C GLY A 148 23.15 -5.31 -2.56
N VAL A 149 22.51 -4.50 -3.42
CA VAL A 149 22.45 -3.04 -3.24
C VAL A 149 21.34 -2.58 -2.29
N ASN A 150 20.45 -3.49 -1.87
CA ASN A 150 19.30 -3.16 -1.05
C ASN A 150 19.76 -2.89 0.39
N GLY A 151 20.51 -3.84 0.97
CA GLY A 151 20.78 -3.85 2.40
C GLY A 151 19.66 -4.60 3.11
N GLN A 152 19.05 -4.00 4.13
CA GLN A 152 17.84 -4.51 4.75
C GLN A 152 16.67 -4.55 3.76
N PRO A 153 15.70 -5.46 3.95
CA PRO A 153 14.53 -5.55 3.09
C PRO A 153 13.60 -4.34 3.29
N SER A 154 12.69 -4.13 2.35
CA SER A 154 11.60 -3.17 2.51
C SER A 154 10.75 -3.52 3.75
N CYS A 155 10.26 -2.51 4.45
CA CYS A 155 9.35 -2.65 5.59
C CYS A 155 7.91 -2.46 5.12
N VAL A 156 7.04 -3.41 5.46
CA VAL A 156 5.62 -3.38 5.12
C VAL A 156 4.79 -3.10 6.37
N TYR A 157 3.92 -2.11 6.27
CA TYR A 157 3.01 -1.66 7.31
C TYR A 157 1.58 -1.93 6.85
N SER A 158 0.69 -2.32 7.75
CA SER A 158 -0.72 -2.47 7.44
C SER A 158 -1.65 -2.01 8.55
N GLY A 159 -2.89 -1.72 8.17
CA GLY A 159 -3.98 -1.34 9.07
C GLY A 159 -5.32 -1.61 8.39
N THR A 160 -6.27 -2.12 9.18
CA THR A 160 -7.59 -2.51 8.67
C THR A 160 -8.65 -1.54 9.17
N LEU A 161 -9.55 -1.14 8.28
CA LEU A 161 -10.74 -0.37 8.60
C LEU A 161 -11.98 -1.12 8.13
N THR A 162 -12.82 -1.54 9.07
CA THR A 162 -14.23 -1.83 8.77
C THR A 162 -14.99 -0.51 8.85
N VAL A 163 -15.43 -0.01 7.70
CA VAL A 163 -16.03 1.31 7.57
C VAL A 163 -17.37 1.33 8.30
N PRO A 164 -17.56 2.18 9.32
CA PRO A 164 -18.80 2.23 10.06
C PRO A 164 -19.96 2.72 9.17
N GLN A 165 -21.19 2.36 9.54
CA GLN A 165 -22.40 2.86 8.86
C GLN A 165 -22.61 4.36 9.13
N GLU A 166 -22.16 4.85 10.28
CA GLU A 166 -22.25 6.25 10.69
C GLU A 166 -20.92 6.97 10.43
N LYS A 167 -20.98 8.12 9.75
CA LYS A 167 -19.81 8.89 9.30
C LYS A 167 -18.89 9.42 10.42
N ASP A 168 -19.38 9.50 11.66
CA ASP A 168 -18.67 10.22 12.73
C ASP A 168 -17.72 9.38 13.60
N LYS A 169 -17.62 8.07 13.38
CA LYS A 169 -16.95 7.15 14.30
C LYS A 169 -15.44 6.97 14.07
N VAL A 170 -14.92 7.30 12.88
CA VAL A 170 -13.50 7.13 12.54
C VAL A 170 -13.02 8.27 11.64
N SER A 171 -11.95 8.96 12.05
CA SER A 171 -11.29 10.00 11.24
C SER A 171 -9.92 9.56 10.73
N GLU A 172 -9.30 8.55 11.35
CA GLU A 172 -7.99 8.04 10.95
C GLU A 172 -7.73 6.61 11.45
N ILE A 173 -6.80 5.93 10.80
CA ILE A 173 -6.15 4.71 11.31
C ILE A 173 -4.63 4.85 11.25
N LYS A 174 -3.94 4.14 12.16
CA LYS A 174 -2.49 4.01 12.15
C LYS A 174 -2.07 2.67 11.55
N LEU A 175 -1.11 2.67 10.62
CA LEU A 175 -0.54 1.45 10.08
C LEU A 175 0.61 0.96 10.97
N GLN A 176 0.67 -0.36 11.19
CA GLN A 176 1.67 -1.01 12.03
C GLN A 176 2.59 -1.86 11.18
N LEU A 177 3.88 -1.92 11.53
CA LEU A 177 4.85 -2.79 10.88
C LEU A 177 4.38 -4.24 11.00
N CYS A 178 4.13 -4.90 9.87
CA CYS A 178 3.54 -6.23 9.81
C CYS A 178 4.42 -7.28 9.12
N GLY A 179 5.48 -6.84 8.43
CA GLY A 179 6.49 -7.71 7.84
C GLY A 179 7.46 -6.95 6.93
N THR A 180 8.15 -7.69 6.09
CA THR A 180 9.10 -7.19 5.10
C THR A 180 8.79 -7.75 3.72
N GLY A 181 9.24 -7.08 2.66
CA GLY A 181 9.27 -7.66 1.33
C GLY A 181 10.48 -8.59 1.12
N SER A 182 10.51 -9.27 -0.03
CA SER A 182 11.67 -10.07 -0.43
C SER A 182 12.90 -9.18 -0.67
N LEU A 183 14.08 -9.66 -0.25
CA LEU A 183 15.34 -8.89 -0.32
C LEU A 183 15.73 -8.48 -1.74
N ASP A 184 15.47 -9.36 -2.70
CA ASP A 184 15.85 -9.25 -4.11
C ASP A 184 14.65 -8.97 -5.03
N GLY A 185 13.44 -8.92 -4.48
CA GLY A 185 12.20 -8.71 -5.21
C GLY A 185 11.72 -9.92 -6.01
N THR A 186 12.08 -11.13 -5.59
CA THR A 186 11.65 -12.39 -6.24
C THR A 186 10.19 -12.74 -6.03
N ASP A 187 9.59 -12.27 -4.93
CA ASP A 187 8.18 -12.49 -4.60
C ASP A 187 7.51 -11.24 -4.02
N GLY A 188 6.19 -11.31 -3.87
CA GLY A 188 5.34 -10.27 -3.28
C GLY A 188 4.82 -10.61 -1.89
N ASP A 189 5.44 -11.57 -1.19
CA ASP A 189 4.97 -12.05 0.10
C ASP A 189 5.39 -11.09 1.23
N ILE A 190 4.58 -11.04 2.29
CA ILE A 190 4.89 -10.27 3.50
C ILE A 190 5.55 -11.20 4.52
N ASN A 191 6.86 -11.07 4.69
CA ASN A 191 7.66 -11.95 5.54
C ASN A 191 7.81 -11.40 6.97
N LYS A 192 7.53 -12.23 7.98
CA LYS A 192 7.70 -11.84 9.40
C LYS A 192 9.04 -12.26 10.01
N SER A 193 9.73 -13.22 9.41
CA SER A 193 10.95 -13.84 9.95
C SER A 193 12.15 -12.90 9.97
N ASP A 194 12.13 -11.85 9.14
CA ASP A 194 13.20 -10.85 9.07
C ASP A 194 12.98 -9.66 10.01
N LEU A 195 11.79 -9.50 10.61
CA LEU A 195 11.49 -8.40 11.52
C LEU A 195 12.51 -8.26 12.67
N PRO A 196 12.94 -9.35 13.36
CA PRO A 196 13.93 -9.24 14.44
C PRO A 196 15.33 -8.83 13.97
N LYS A 197 15.61 -8.92 12.66
CA LYS A 197 16.91 -8.59 12.06
C LYS A 197 16.97 -7.14 11.58
N LEU A 198 15.85 -6.42 11.60
CA LEU A 198 15.78 -5.03 11.21
C LEU A 198 16.46 -4.14 12.26
N THR A 199 17.12 -3.10 11.76
CA THR A 199 17.81 -2.08 12.53
C THR A 199 17.33 -0.71 12.08
N THR A 200 18.02 -0.09 11.12
CA THR A 200 17.68 1.22 10.56
C THR A 200 16.46 1.19 9.64
N ALA A 201 16.18 0.08 8.94
CA ALA A 201 15.02 -0.02 8.06
C ALA A 201 13.69 0.15 8.82
N GLY A 202 13.57 -0.48 10.00
CA GLY A 202 12.42 -0.31 10.89
C GLY A 202 12.31 1.07 11.55
N LYS A 203 13.28 1.96 11.29
CA LYS A 203 13.36 3.34 11.81
C LYS A 203 13.30 4.40 10.71
N ILE A 204 13.04 4.01 9.47
CA ILE A 204 12.88 4.97 8.35
C ILE A 204 11.66 5.88 8.61
N VAL A 205 10.57 5.29 9.09
CA VAL A 205 9.32 5.99 9.42
C VAL A 205 9.05 5.85 10.91
N LYS A 206 8.49 6.90 11.51
CA LYS A 206 8.05 6.88 12.90
C LYS A 206 6.59 6.47 13.01
N ASN A 207 5.75 7.05 12.18
CA ASN A 207 4.32 6.74 12.13
C ASN A 207 3.79 6.84 10.70
N ILE A 208 2.78 6.04 10.39
CA ILE A 208 2.00 6.14 9.16
C ILE A 208 0.52 6.18 9.53
N TYR A 209 -0.19 7.19 9.03
CA TYR A 209 -1.61 7.36 9.24
C TYR A 209 -2.34 7.48 7.90
N ILE A 210 -3.56 6.95 7.90
CA ILE A 210 -4.53 7.11 6.83
C ILE A 210 -5.71 7.86 7.44
N SER A 211 -5.96 9.09 6.99
CA SER A 211 -7.07 9.93 7.45
C SER A 211 -8.17 9.97 6.40
N PHE A 212 -9.40 10.09 6.87
CA PHE A 212 -10.61 10.08 6.05
C PHE A 212 -11.29 11.44 6.20
N ASP A 213 -11.42 12.17 5.10
CA ASP A 213 -12.18 13.41 5.11
C ASP A 213 -13.67 13.10 5.32
N LYS A 214 -14.32 13.86 6.20
CA LYS A 214 -15.75 13.70 6.52
C LYS A 214 -16.65 14.40 5.51
#